data_AF-K2H4J8-F1
#
_entry.id   AF-K2H4J8-F1
#
_cell.length_a   1.000
_cell.length_b   1.000
_cell.length_c   1.000
_cell.angle_alpha   90.00
_cell.angle_beta   90.00
_cell.angle_gamma   90.00
#
_symmetry.space_group_name_H-M   'P 1'
#
loop_
_entity.id
_entity.type
_entity.pdbx_description
1 polymer ?
#
loop_
_entity_poly.entity_id
_entity_poly.type
_entity_poly.pdbx_seq_one_letter_code
_entity_poly.pdbx_strand_id
1 'polypeptide(L)'
;TQEALIYAIQYEEGLSDSIANGHFGPSTQSLLPTLQVGDADGTDNFVRLFQAAMRFNGYDVSFDGQFDANLSSKVKDFQSFTKLTVNGQADFQTWASLLVSTGDPSRDGSACDCITEITPARAETLRQHGYETVGRYLTNVPGGLNKKIQPGELENIFNAGLTVYPIYQTVGRDASYFNEEQGKEDAISAFKAAQDYGFKDGTIIYFAVDFDALGYQISGNIIPYFRSIKQSLNVLGYDYKVGVYGARNVCIQVSEAGHAVSSFVSGMSTGFSGNLGYPLPGNWAFNQISTITIGSGDGQIQIDNNIKSGRDNGASSVSSEVSNNDPSVHSVSSPFAEIQEIYSSESVDTISYSKAYDIKLGRIEGELTGQIIFGDASKGNWDLGVDKAINGDVMDGIINQFLNKMLEDGYLPSGVNEVTEARAEVDRIMDKIPNISEIRVDQLNPKLSSESPFFIMEYLVIEIMRKSAPSVYVKEKLALTDVDWDEDKLQKEAQIIILILILAYATSFAVSAAVIAALGKRLGQALARSMGMLSK
;
A
#
# COMPACT_ATOMS: atom_id res chain seq x y z
N THR A 1 27.91 -5.88 -10.98
CA THR A 1 27.19 -5.77 -9.70
C THR A 1 28.08 -5.05 -8.70
N GLN A 2 27.53 -4.56 -7.58
CA GLN A 2 28.33 -3.92 -6.53
C GLN A 2 29.43 -4.86 -5.98
N GLU A 3 29.09 -6.12 -5.79
CA GLU A 3 30.01 -7.16 -5.35
C GLU A 3 31.20 -7.36 -6.31
N ALA A 4 30.94 -7.37 -7.63
CA ALA A 4 32.01 -7.50 -8.63
C ALA A 4 32.99 -6.31 -8.61
N LEU A 5 32.49 -5.10 -8.32
CA LEU A 5 33.34 -3.92 -8.14
C LEU A 5 34.23 -4.08 -6.89
N ILE A 6 33.70 -4.61 -5.79
CA ILE A 6 34.48 -4.86 -4.58
C ILE A 6 35.54 -5.95 -4.85
N TYR A 7 35.21 -7.04 -5.56
CA TYR A 7 36.22 -8.03 -5.96
C TYR A 7 37.34 -7.41 -6.79
N ALA A 8 37.01 -6.52 -7.73
CA ALA A 8 38.01 -5.84 -8.55
C ALA A 8 38.91 -4.92 -7.71
N ILE A 9 38.33 -4.19 -6.74
CA ILE A 9 39.11 -3.39 -5.77
C ILE A 9 40.04 -4.29 -4.95
N GLN A 10 39.52 -5.39 -4.39
CA GLN A 10 40.30 -6.35 -3.60
C GLN A 10 41.47 -6.96 -4.38
N TYR A 11 41.28 -7.18 -5.69
CA TYR A 11 42.34 -7.63 -6.58
C TYR A 11 43.45 -6.59 -6.74
N GLU A 12 43.09 -5.31 -7.00
CA GLU A 12 44.06 -4.22 -7.11
C GLU A 12 44.75 -3.89 -5.77
N GLU A 13 44.08 -4.18 -4.64
CA GLU A 13 44.66 -4.16 -3.29
C GLU A 13 45.67 -5.29 -3.04
N GLY A 14 45.80 -6.24 -3.97
CA GLY A 14 46.71 -7.38 -3.87
C GLY A 14 46.23 -8.50 -2.94
N LEU A 15 44.93 -8.55 -2.63
CA LEU A 15 44.37 -9.65 -1.85
C LEU A 15 44.35 -10.94 -2.68
N SER A 16 44.74 -12.06 -2.07
CA SER A 16 44.68 -13.37 -2.74
C SER A 16 43.23 -13.84 -2.90
N ASP A 17 42.99 -14.76 -3.85
CA ASP A 17 41.68 -15.39 -4.07
C ASP A 17 41.08 -16.04 -2.81
N SER A 18 41.92 -16.44 -1.86
CA SER A 18 41.48 -17.03 -0.58
C SER A 18 41.03 -15.99 0.45
N ILE A 19 41.32 -14.70 0.22
CA ILE A 19 40.98 -13.58 1.12
C ILE A 19 39.89 -12.71 0.49
N ALA A 20 39.98 -12.46 -0.82
CA ALA A 20 38.96 -11.70 -1.56
C ALA A 20 37.59 -12.38 -1.45
N ASN A 21 36.58 -11.61 -1.08
CA ASN A 21 35.24 -12.11 -0.73
C ASN A 21 34.10 -11.19 -1.18
N GLY A 22 34.41 -10.09 -1.90
CA GLY A 22 33.39 -9.16 -2.40
C GLY A 22 32.73 -8.31 -1.32
N HIS A 23 33.20 -8.38 -0.06
CA HIS A 23 32.68 -7.58 1.05
C HIS A 23 33.58 -6.37 1.35
N PHE A 24 32.96 -5.23 1.65
CA PHE A 24 33.66 -4.00 2.05
C PHE A 24 34.10 -4.06 3.53
N GLY A 25 34.94 -5.04 3.86
CA GLY A 25 35.45 -5.30 5.21
C GLY A 25 36.70 -4.51 5.58
N PRO A 26 37.25 -4.71 6.79
CA PRO A 26 38.38 -3.93 7.32
C PRO A 26 39.61 -3.88 6.41
N SER A 27 40.00 -5.01 5.79
CA SER A 27 41.15 -5.04 4.86
C SER A 27 40.94 -4.10 3.68
N THR A 28 39.81 -4.23 2.98
CA THR A 28 39.44 -3.35 1.86
C THR A 28 39.35 -1.89 2.30
N GLN A 29 38.74 -1.62 3.46
CA GLN A 29 38.66 -0.26 3.99
C GLN A 29 40.05 0.37 4.20
N SER A 30 41.02 -0.42 4.70
CA SER A 30 42.37 0.07 5.01
C SER A 30 43.31 0.24 3.81
N LEU A 31 43.02 -0.44 2.69
CA LEU A 31 43.90 -0.49 1.52
C LEU A 31 43.45 0.46 0.39
N LEU A 32 42.24 1.03 0.48
CA LEU A 32 41.77 2.04 -0.45
C LEU A 32 42.70 3.26 -0.53
N PRO A 33 43.15 3.66 -1.74
CA PRO A 33 43.96 4.85 -1.92
C PRO A 33 43.12 6.12 -1.85
N THR A 34 43.76 7.25 -1.52
CA THR A 34 43.22 8.57 -1.81
C THR A 34 43.61 8.96 -3.23
N LEU A 35 42.62 9.25 -4.08
CA LEU A 35 42.85 9.72 -5.46
C LEU A 35 42.50 11.20 -5.60
N GLN A 36 43.26 11.93 -6.41
CA GLN A 36 43.11 13.37 -6.63
C GLN A 36 43.53 13.77 -8.05
N VAL A 37 43.31 15.04 -8.39
CA VAL A 37 43.62 15.57 -9.73
C VAL A 37 45.10 15.32 -10.08
N GLY A 38 45.32 14.67 -11.22
CA GLY A 38 46.64 14.31 -11.72
C GLY A 38 47.00 12.83 -11.52
N ASP A 39 46.24 12.10 -10.71
CA ASP A 39 46.40 10.65 -10.60
C ASP A 39 45.88 9.95 -11.86
N ALA A 40 46.56 8.87 -12.22
CA ALA A 40 46.26 8.08 -13.39
C ALA A 40 46.55 6.60 -13.14
N ASP A 41 45.76 5.73 -13.75
CA ASP A 41 46.02 4.29 -13.72
C ASP A 41 47.39 3.97 -14.32
N GLY A 42 48.06 2.98 -13.74
CA GLY A 42 49.39 2.55 -14.12
C GLY A 42 49.50 1.03 -14.06
N THR A 43 50.20 0.53 -13.04
CA THR A 43 50.24 -0.90 -12.72
C THR A 43 48.95 -1.39 -12.07
N ASP A 44 48.24 -0.49 -11.37
CA ASP A 44 46.91 -0.69 -10.82
C ASP A 44 45.85 0.10 -11.62
N ASN A 45 44.57 -0.15 -11.30
CA ASN A 45 43.42 0.46 -11.99
C ASN A 45 42.47 1.22 -11.05
N PHE A 46 42.98 1.80 -9.95
CA PHE A 46 42.11 2.42 -8.94
C PHE A 46 41.30 3.62 -9.47
N VAL A 47 41.83 4.40 -10.41
CA VAL A 47 41.08 5.53 -11.00
C VAL A 47 39.92 5.02 -11.84
N ARG A 48 40.11 3.98 -12.66
CA ARG A 48 38.98 3.35 -13.38
C ARG A 48 37.96 2.75 -12.41
N LEU A 49 38.40 2.05 -11.36
CA LEU A 49 37.48 1.48 -10.37
C LEU A 49 36.66 2.57 -9.67
N PHE A 50 37.28 3.71 -9.37
CA PHE A 50 36.58 4.87 -8.82
C PHE A 50 35.58 5.48 -9.83
N GLN A 51 35.99 5.62 -11.10
CA GLN A 51 35.11 6.07 -12.18
C GLN A 51 33.91 5.13 -12.37
N ALA A 52 34.11 3.81 -12.27
CA ALA A 52 33.00 2.84 -12.25
C ALA A 52 32.08 3.06 -11.05
N ALA A 53 32.62 3.25 -9.85
CA ALA A 53 31.83 3.52 -8.64
C ALA A 53 30.97 4.79 -8.78
N MET A 54 31.55 5.87 -9.32
CA MET A 54 30.84 7.12 -9.63
C MET A 54 29.70 6.89 -10.64
N ARG A 55 29.97 6.15 -11.73
CA ARG A 55 28.96 5.81 -12.75
C ARG A 55 27.81 4.97 -12.18
N PHE A 56 28.12 3.97 -11.34
CA PHE A 56 27.09 3.15 -10.69
C PHE A 56 26.20 3.97 -9.74
N ASN A 57 26.69 5.10 -9.24
CA ASN A 57 25.94 6.05 -8.43
C ASN A 57 25.30 7.19 -9.26
N GLY A 58 25.25 7.07 -10.59
CA GLY A 58 24.53 7.98 -11.49
C GLY A 58 25.33 9.22 -11.94
N TYR A 59 26.63 9.27 -11.70
CA TYR A 59 27.48 10.39 -12.14
C TYR A 59 28.12 10.08 -13.49
N ASP A 60 27.86 10.94 -14.48
CA ASP A 60 28.48 10.86 -15.79
C ASP A 60 29.92 11.37 -15.73
N VAL A 61 30.87 10.44 -15.78
CA VAL A 61 32.33 10.67 -15.75
C VAL A 61 32.99 9.79 -16.82
N SER A 62 34.18 10.16 -17.28
CA SER A 62 35.00 9.31 -18.17
C SER A 62 35.36 7.98 -17.52
N PHE A 63 35.76 6.99 -18.33
CA PHE A 63 36.30 5.69 -17.89
C PHE A 63 37.63 5.43 -18.58
N ASP A 64 38.54 6.39 -18.45
CA ASP A 64 39.84 6.44 -19.11
C ASP A 64 41.01 6.15 -18.16
N GLY A 65 40.75 6.09 -16.84
CA GLY A 65 41.78 5.95 -15.82
C GLY A 65 42.55 7.24 -15.56
N GLN A 66 41.94 8.40 -15.82
CA GLN A 66 42.50 9.71 -15.48
C GLN A 66 41.63 10.42 -14.44
N PHE A 67 42.24 10.83 -13.34
CA PHE A 67 41.58 11.66 -12.34
C PHE A 67 41.79 13.12 -12.74
N ASP A 68 40.93 13.59 -13.64
CA ASP A 68 41.01 14.95 -14.17
C ASP A 68 40.17 15.95 -13.34
N ALA A 69 40.20 17.22 -13.76
CA ALA A 69 39.43 18.28 -13.11
C ALA A 69 37.91 18.07 -13.23
N ASN A 70 37.44 17.38 -14.28
CA ASN A 70 36.03 17.08 -14.48
C ASN A 70 35.55 16.00 -13.50
N LEU A 71 36.32 14.92 -13.32
CA LEU A 71 36.06 13.91 -12.30
C LEU A 71 36.04 14.55 -10.90
N SER A 72 37.04 15.36 -10.57
CA SER A 72 37.06 16.08 -9.28
C SER A 72 35.80 16.95 -9.08
N SER A 73 35.32 17.62 -10.13
CA SER A 73 34.06 18.37 -10.07
C SER A 73 32.87 17.47 -9.75
N LYS A 74 32.75 16.30 -10.39
CA LYS A 74 31.67 15.34 -10.12
C LYS A 74 31.78 14.71 -8.73
N VAL A 75 32.99 14.52 -8.22
CA VAL A 75 33.22 14.09 -6.84
C VAL A 75 32.70 15.15 -5.87
N LYS A 76 32.92 16.44 -6.12
CA LYS A 76 32.38 17.51 -5.28
C LYS A 76 30.85 17.53 -5.27
N ASP A 77 30.21 17.28 -6.42
CA ASP A 77 28.76 17.14 -6.52
C ASP A 77 28.27 15.97 -5.64
N PHE A 78 28.92 14.82 -5.75
CA PHE A 78 28.62 13.64 -4.93
C PHE A 78 28.82 13.87 -3.43
N GLN A 79 29.94 14.47 -3.04
CA GLN A 79 30.26 14.80 -1.65
C GLN A 79 29.21 15.76 -1.07
N SER A 80 28.82 16.79 -1.85
CA SER A 80 27.76 17.72 -1.46
C SER A 80 26.41 17.02 -1.30
N PHE A 81 26.08 16.13 -2.22
CA PHE A 81 24.84 15.35 -2.19
C PHE A 81 24.76 14.39 -1.00
N THR A 82 25.88 13.78 -0.59
CA THR A 82 25.98 12.78 0.49
C THR A 82 26.40 13.35 1.85
N LYS A 83 26.55 14.69 1.94
CA LYS A 83 26.97 15.42 3.14
C LYS A 83 28.36 15.04 3.66
N LEU A 84 29.27 14.83 2.73
CA LEU A 84 30.70 14.66 3.01
C LEU A 84 31.41 16.02 2.95
N THR A 85 32.66 16.05 3.44
CA THR A 85 33.56 17.18 3.19
C THR A 85 33.81 17.32 1.69
N VAL A 86 33.58 18.52 1.15
CA VAL A 86 33.68 18.77 -0.30
C VAL A 86 35.11 19.15 -0.67
N ASN A 87 35.98 18.14 -0.83
CA ASN A 87 37.40 18.32 -1.21
C ASN A 87 37.69 17.94 -2.67
N GLY A 88 36.78 17.24 -3.35
CA GLY A 88 36.95 16.77 -4.73
C GLY A 88 37.96 15.65 -4.92
N GLN A 89 38.31 14.93 -3.85
CA GLN A 89 39.21 13.79 -3.83
C GLN A 89 38.42 12.50 -3.56
N ALA A 90 38.90 11.37 -4.07
CA ALA A 90 38.41 10.06 -3.67
C ALA A 90 39.05 9.62 -2.34
N ASP A 91 38.69 10.31 -1.25
CA ASP A 91 39.08 9.88 0.09
C ASP A 91 38.27 8.66 0.58
N PHE A 92 38.63 8.12 1.74
CA PHE A 92 37.98 6.94 2.32
C PHE A 92 36.45 7.11 2.42
N GLN A 93 35.97 8.24 2.92
CA GLN A 93 34.52 8.45 3.09
C GLN A 93 33.78 8.56 1.77
N THR A 94 34.43 9.13 0.75
CA THR A 94 33.92 9.19 -0.62
C THR A 94 33.81 7.78 -1.22
N TRP A 95 34.88 6.98 -1.12
CA TRP A 95 34.86 5.57 -1.52
C TRP A 95 33.77 4.77 -0.80
N ALA A 96 33.75 4.83 0.53
CA ALA A 96 32.79 4.07 1.33
C ALA A 96 31.34 4.43 0.95
N SER A 97 31.04 5.72 0.76
CA SER A 97 29.69 6.17 0.41
C SER A 97 29.24 5.73 -1.00
N LEU A 98 30.20 5.52 -1.91
CA LEU A 98 29.93 4.94 -3.23
C LEU A 98 29.75 3.42 -3.18
N LEU A 99 30.44 2.75 -2.26
CA LEU A 99 30.60 1.29 -2.27
C LEU A 99 29.63 0.51 -1.36
N VAL A 100 29.17 1.11 -0.27
CA VAL A 100 28.31 0.43 0.71
C VAL A 100 27.22 1.37 1.22
N SER A 101 26.06 0.82 1.58
CA SER A 101 24.88 1.61 1.94
C SER A 101 25.06 2.48 3.19
N THR A 102 25.88 2.03 4.14
CA THR A 102 26.28 2.81 5.33
C THR A 102 27.19 3.98 5.01
N GLY A 103 27.91 3.94 3.89
CA GLY A 103 29.15 4.70 3.77
C GLY A 103 30.14 4.33 4.87
N ASP A 104 30.83 5.33 5.41
CA ASP A 104 31.63 5.21 6.62
C ASP A 104 30.72 5.21 7.88
N PRO A 105 30.58 4.08 8.60
CA PRO A 105 29.69 3.96 9.75
C PRO A 105 30.16 4.76 10.98
N SER A 106 31.39 5.27 10.96
CA SER A 106 31.95 6.12 12.02
C SER A 106 31.61 7.61 11.87
N ARG A 107 30.94 8.00 10.77
CA ARG A 107 30.52 9.39 10.57
C ARG A 107 29.57 9.84 11.68
N ASP A 108 29.83 11.04 12.21
CA ASP A 108 28.91 11.71 13.12
C ASP A 108 27.65 12.14 12.36
N GLY A 109 26.50 11.59 12.76
CA GLY A 109 25.19 12.03 12.29
C GLY A 109 24.68 13.22 13.11
N SER A 110 23.79 14.01 12.52
CA SER A 110 23.05 15.06 13.23
C SER A 110 21.57 14.71 13.45
N ALA A 111 21.15 13.53 12.97
CA ALA A 111 19.86 12.94 13.32
C ALA A 111 20.07 11.55 13.92
N CYS A 112 19.07 11.05 14.63
CA CYS A 112 19.05 9.68 15.11
C CYS A 112 17.61 9.16 15.17
N ASP A 113 17.43 7.86 15.35
CA ASP A 113 16.16 7.27 15.76
C ASP A 113 16.39 6.26 16.88
N CYS A 114 15.36 6.02 17.68
CA CYS A 114 15.47 5.07 18.80
C CYS A 114 14.10 4.57 19.26
N ILE A 115 14.11 3.40 19.87
CA ILE A 115 12.94 2.85 20.58
C ILE A 115 12.83 3.39 22.02
N THR A 116 13.92 3.90 22.57
CA THR A 116 14.00 4.37 23.96
C THR A 116 13.34 5.74 24.11
N GLU A 117 12.54 5.91 25.17
CA GLU A 117 11.94 7.20 25.53
C GLU A 117 13.00 8.29 25.77
N ILE A 118 12.78 9.46 25.19
CA ILE A 118 13.59 10.67 25.37
C ILE A 118 13.12 11.43 26.62
N THR A 119 13.74 11.10 27.75
CA THR A 119 13.64 11.87 29.00
C THR A 119 14.43 13.19 28.89
N PRO A 120 14.26 14.16 29.81
CA PRO A 120 15.06 15.40 29.79
C PRO A 120 16.57 15.14 29.78
N ALA A 121 17.05 14.18 30.57
CA ALA A 121 18.46 13.82 30.62
C ALA A 121 18.98 13.25 29.30
N ARG A 122 18.18 12.42 28.62
CA ARG A 122 18.53 11.85 27.29
C ARG A 122 18.45 12.90 26.19
N ALA A 123 17.49 13.82 26.25
CA ALA A 123 17.39 14.94 25.33
C ALA A 123 18.64 15.84 25.41
N GLU A 124 19.11 16.12 26.63
CA GLU A 124 20.36 16.85 26.84
C GLU A 124 21.58 16.07 26.33
N THR A 125 21.66 14.75 26.59
CA THR A 125 22.72 13.90 26.00
C THR A 125 22.75 14.02 24.48
N LEU A 126 21.59 13.91 23.81
CA LEU A 126 21.49 14.02 22.36
C LEU A 126 22.04 15.37 21.86
N ARG A 127 21.61 16.47 22.48
CA ARG A 127 22.08 17.82 22.13
C ARG A 127 23.59 17.99 22.31
N GLN A 128 24.14 17.50 23.42
CA GLN A 128 25.58 17.58 23.72
C GLN A 128 26.44 16.80 22.72
N HIS A 129 25.90 15.71 22.17
CA HIS A 129 26.57 14.91 21.13
C HIS A 129 26.28 15.38 19.71
N GLY A 130 25.70 16.57 19.53
CA GLY A 130 25.52 17.19 18.22
C GLY A 130 24.25 16.78 17.45
N TYR A 131 23.35 16.01 18.07
CA TYR A 131 22.07 15.68 17.46
C TYR A 131 21.12 16.89 17.47
N GLU A 132 20.35 16.99 16.39
CA GLU A 132 19.36 18.06 16.13
C GLU A 132 17.95 17.51 16.00
N THR A 133 17.81 16.28 15.51
CA THR A 133 16.55 15.70 15.04
C THR A 133 16.47 14.23 15.44
N VAL A 134 15.39 13.82 16.11
CA VAL A 134 15.20 12.44 16.59
C VAL A 134 13.95 11.79 15.97
N GLY A 135 14.10 10.57 15.46
CA GLY A 135 13.04 9.74 14.92
C GLY A 135 12.35 8.97 16.04
N ARG A 136 11.03 9.09 16.15
CA ARG A 136 10.25 8.42 17.20
C ARG A 136 9.02 7.74 16.64
N TYR A 137 8.69 6.58 17.20
CA TYR A 137 7.59 5.75 16.71
C TYR A 137 6.23 6.28 17.15
N LEU A 138 5.25 6.28 16.26
CA LEU A 138 3.87 6.69 16.60
C LEU A 138 3.15 5.64 17.45
N THR A 139 3.35 4.36 17.15
CA THR A 139 2.53 3.26 17.68
C THR A 139 3.37 2.13 18.26
N ASN A 140 2.74 1.35 19.14
CA ASN A 140 3.22 0.04 19.58
C ASN A 140 2.37 -1.05 18.91
N VAL A 141 2.93 -2.25 18.79
CA VAL A 141 2.18 -3.47 18.45
C VAL A 141 1.79 -4.19 19.75
N PRO A 142 0.57 -4.73 19.89
CA PRO A 142 0.21 -5.55 21.04
C PRO A 142 1.24 -6.67 21.30
N GLY A 143 1.73 -6.77 22.54
CA GLY A 143 2.78 -7.74 22.92
C GLY A 143 4.20 -7.40 22.42
N GLY A 144 4.38 -6.27 21.73
CA GLY A 144 5.68 -5.78 21.27
C GLY A 144 6.41 -4.90 22.28
N LEU A 145 7.56 -4.35 21.85
CA LEU A 145 8.34 -3.39 22.64
C LEU A 145 7.56 -2.08 22.83
N ASN A 146 7.74 -1.43 23.98
CA ASN A 146 7.26 -0.06 24.16
C ASN A 146 8.23 0.91 23.47
N LYS A 147 7.94 1.21 22.20
CA LYS A 147 8.78 2.09 21.36
C LYS A 147 8.10 3.40 20.99
N LYS A 148 6.77 3.50 21.16
CA LYS A 148 6.01 4.69 20.80
C LYS A 148 6.45 5.92 21.59
N ILE A 149 6.08 7.11 21.10
CA ILE A 149 6.21 8.37 21.84
C ILE A 149 5.45 8.25 23.18
N GLN A 150 6.09 8.63 24.28
CA GLN A 150 5.52 8.57 25.63
C GLN A 150 4.90 9.93 26.04
N PRO A 151 3.99 9.95 27.04
CA PRO A 151 3.44 11.19 27.58
C PRO A 151 4.55 12.15 28.06
N GLY A 152 4.51 13.40 27.60
CA GLY A 152 5.51 14.43 27.94
C GLY A 152 6.84 14.31 27.17
N GLU A 153 7.07 13.25 26.40
CA GLU A 153 8.32 13.04 25.66
C GLU A 153 8.57 14.13 24.62
N LEU A 154 7.54 14.53 23.87
CA LEU A 154 7.65 15.58 22.86
C LEU A 154 8.02 16.94 23.47
N GLU A 155 7.45 17.28 24.62
CA GLU A 155 7.81 18.49 25.36
C GLU A 155 9.29 18.44 25.78
N ASN A 156 9.78 17.31 26.27
CA ASN A 156 11.21 17.16 26.62
C ASN A 156 12.12 17.36 25.40
N ILE A 157 11.75 16.80 24.25
CA ILE A 157 12.49 16.96 22.99
C ILE A 157 12.55 18.44 22.60
N PHE A 158 11.40 19.12 22.56
CA PHE A 158 11.35 20.53 22.14
C PHE A 158 12.02 21.48 23.12
N ASN A 159 11.90 21.23 24.44
CA ASN A 159 12.56 22.03 25.47
C ASN A 159 14.09 21.94 25.40
N ALA A 160 14.63 20.81 24.92
CA ALA A 160 16.07 20.67 24.64
C ALA A 160 16.49 21.34 23.32
N GLY A 161 15.56 21.89 22.54
CA GLY A 161 15.81 22.46 21.22
C GLY A 161 16.03 21.41 20.12
N LEU A 162 15.57 20.17 20.35
CA LEU A 162 15.54 19.11 19.34
C LEU A 162 14.24 19.19 18.51
N THR A 163 14.27 18.53 17.37
CA THR A 163 13.12 18.31 16.48
C THR A 163 12.81 16.83 16.38
N VAL A 164 11.60 16.46 15.95
CA VAL A 164 11.16 15.07 15.89
C VAL A 164 10.53 14.71 14.54
N TYR A 165 10.88 13.56 13.97
CA TYR A 165 10.18 13.00 12.81
C TYR A 165 9.45 11.71 13.18
N PRO A 166 8.15 11.59 12.85
CA PRO A 166 7.37 10.42 13.22
C PRO A 166 7.64 9.22 12.30
N ILE A 167 7.78 8.06 12.93
CA ILE A 167 7.96 6.76 12.27
C ILE A 167 6.73 5.89 12.52
N TYR A 168 6.17 5.31 11.47
CA TYR A 168 5.14 4.29 11.57
C TYR A 168 5.71 2.93 11.19
N GLN A 169 5.78 2.03 12.17
CA GLN A 169 6.25 0.65 11.97
C GLN A 169 5.57 -0.28 12.95
N THR A 170 4.86 -1.27 12.43
CA THR A 170 4.23 -2.34 13.19
C THR A 170 5.01 -3.66 12.99
N VAL A 171 4.58 -4.54 12.07
CA VAL A 171 5.26 -5.79 11.72
C VAL A 171 6.27 -5.52 10.62
N GLY A 172 5.83 -5.18 9.40
CA GLY A 172 6.65 -4.67 8.29
C GLY A 172 7.87 -5.51 7.87
N ARG A 173 7.91 -6.80 8.24
CA ARG A 173 9.11 -7.68 8.17
C ARG A 173 9.08 -8.73 7.06
N ASP A 174 8.02 -8.79 6.27
CA ASP A 174 7.92 -9.69 5.12
C ASP A 174 6.90 -9.16 4.10
N ALA A 175 6.96 -9.65 2.86
CA ALA A 175 6.14 -9.14 1.77
C ALA A 175 4.63 -9.38 1.94
N SER A 176 4.19 -10.39 2.70
CA SER A 176 2.75 -10.71 2.85
C SER A 176 2.01 -9.64 3.66
N TYR A 177 2.73 -8.93 4.52
CA TYR A 177 2.22 -7.75 5.22
C TYR A 177 1.79 -6.64 4.25
N PHE A 178 2.51 -6.46 3.14
CA PHE A 178 2.31 -5.32 2.26
C PHE A 178 1.27 -5.62 1.18
N ASN A 179 0.12 -4.99 1.30
CA ASN A 179 -0.95 -5.00 0.31
C ASN A 179 -1.81 -3.72 0.47
N GLU A 180 -2.79 -3.51 -0.41
CA GLU A 180 -3.60 -2.29 -0.37
C GLU A 180 -4.44 -2.16 0.90
N GLU A 181 -5.04 -3.25 1.38
CA GLU A 181 -5.88 -3.27 2.59
C GLU A 181 -5.06 -2.88 3.82
N GLN A 182 -3.88 -3.50 3.98
CA GLN A 182 -2.97 -3.14 5.06
C GLN A 182 -2.53 -1.67 4.97
N GLY A 183 -2.31 -1.14 3.76
CA GLY A 183 -1.97 0.27 3.56
C GLY A 183 -3.06 1.23 4.04
N LYS A 184 -4.34 0.83 3.97
CA LYS A 184 -5.47 1.63 4.50
C LYS A 184 -5.47 1.64 6.01
N GLU A 185 -5.38 0.46 6.61
CA GLU A 185 -5.37 0.30 8.06
C GLU A 185 -4.19 1.05 8.70
N ASP A 186 -3.01 0.95 8.07
CA ASP A 186 -1.81 1.62 8.53
C ASP A 186 -1.88 3.14 8.37
N ALA A 187 -2.45 3.63 7.27
CA ALA A 187 -2.66 5.06 7.10
C ALA A 187 -3.60 5.64 8.16
N ILE A 188 -4.70 4.94 8.46
CA ILE A 188 -5.66 5.36 9.50
C ILE A 188 -4.98 5.35 10.87
N SER A 189 -4.26 4.28 11.19
CA SER A 189 -3.59 4.12 12.48
C SER A 189 -2.48 5.16 12.68
N ALA A 190 -1.67 5.40 11.64
CA ALA A 190 -0.64 6.43 11.63
C ALA A 190 -1.23 7.83 11.76
N PHE A 191 -2.30 8.11 11.02
CA PHE A 191 -3.01 9.38 11.05
C PHE A 191 -3.55 9.69 12.45
N LYS A 192 -4.31 8.76 13.06
CA LYS A 192 -4.88 8.93 14.40
C LYS A 192 -3.77 9.15 15.43
N ALA A 193 -2.74 8.30 15.42
CA ALA A 193 -1.63 8.45 16.34
C ALA A 193 -0.89 9.80 16.16
N ALA A 194 -0.66 10.24 14.92
CA ALA A 194 0.00 11.51 14.66
C ALA A 194 -0.85 12.71 15.15
N GLN A 195 -2.17 12.68 14.93
CA GLN A 195 -3.09 13.67 15.48
C GLN A 195 -3.14 13.68 17.01
N ASP A 196 -3.17 12.50 17.64
CA ASP A 196 -3.21 12.37 19.10
C ASP A 196 -1.98 13.01 19.76
N TYR A 197 -0.82 12.95 19.08
CA TYR A 197 0.40 13.66 19.51
C TYR A 197 0.44 15.13 19.08
N GLY A 198 -0.54 15.61 18.32
CA GLY A 198 -0.66 16.99 17.85
C GLY A 198 0.27 17.35 16.70
N PHE A 199 0.79 16.39 15.94
CA PHE A 199 1.61 16.71 14.76
C PHE A 199 0.85 17.64 13.81
N LYS A 200 1.57 18.62 13.24
CA LYS A 200 0.97 19.67 12.42
C LYS A 200 0.89 19.25 10.95
N ASP A 201 0.02 19.91 10.20
CA ASP A 201 -0.05 19.81 8.75
C ASP A 201 1.33 19.94 8.09
N GLY A 202 1.55 19.17 7.03
CA GLY A 202 2.81 19.09 6.31
C GLY A 202 3.87 18.17 6.96
N THR A 203 3.62 17.62 8.16
CA THR A 203 4.53 16.65 8.80
C THR A 203 4.68 15.41 7.92
N ILE A 204 5.91 14.93 7.76
CA ILE A 204 6.22 13.70 7.02
C ILE A 204 6.20 12.52 7.99
N ILE A 205 5.39 11.50 7.72
CA ILE A 205 5.37 10.24 8.46
C ILE A 205 6.12 9.18 7.65
N TYR A 206 7.17 8.58 8.22
CA TYR A 206 7.94 7.54 7.55
C TYR A 206 7.35 6.16 7.83
N PHE A 207 6.75 5.55 6.81
CA PHE A 207 6.21 4.19 6.86
C PHE A 207 7.32 3.18 6.54
N ALA A 208 7.50 2.19 7.42
CA ALA A 208 8.65 1.29 7.37
C ALA A 208 8.42 0.02 6.55
N VAL A 209 9.36 -0.24 5.63
CA VAL A 209 9.58 -1.51 4.95
C VAL A 209 10.89 -2.10 5.47
N ASP A 210 10.79 -2.91 6.52
CA ASP A 210 11.93 -3.34 7.34
C ASP A 210 12.31 -4.80 7.08
N PHE A 211 12.54 -5.13 5.80
CA PHE A 211 13.03 -6.42 5.34
C PHE A 211 13.73 -6.30 3.98
N ASP A 212 14.43 -7.35 3.56
CA ASP A 212 15.05 -7.42 2.24
C ASP A 212 14.02 -7.66 1.13
N ALA A 213 13.38 -6.58 0.68
CA ALA A 213 12.39 -6.64 -0.39
C ALA A 213 13.03 -6.79 -1.76
N LEU A 214 12.68 -7.89 -2.45
CA LEU A 214 13.09 -8.15 -3.83
C LEU A 214 12.28 -7.30 -4.82
N GLY A 215 12.84 -7.05 -6.01
CA GLY A 215 12.22 -6.16 -7.01
C GLY A 215 10.74 -6.48 -7.32
N TYR A 216 10.38 -7.76 -7.44
CA TYR A 216 8.99 -8.16 -7.70
C TYR A 216 8.05 -7.93 -6.50
N GLN A 217 8.57 -7.97 -5.27
CA GLN A 217 7.82 -7.65 -4.05
C GLN A 217 7.65 -6.12 -3.93
N ILE A 218 8.63 -5.34 -4.37
CA ILE A 218 8.50 -3.88 -4.44
C ILE A 218 7.35 -3.52 -5.38
N SER A 219 7.35 -4.04 -6.60
CA SER A 219 6.31 -3.74 -7.58
C SER A 219 4.95 -4.34 -7.23
N GLY A 220 4.91 -5.57 -6.71
CA GLY A 220 3.68 -6.33 -6.49
C GLY A 220 3.00 -6.09 -5.15
N ASN A 221 3.75 -5.68 -4.12
CA ASN A 221 3.26 -5.57 -2.74
C ASN A 221 3.43 -4.14 -2.19
N ILE A 222 4.66 -3.62 -2.23
CA ILE A 222 5.01 -2.38 -1.54
C ILE A 222 4.45 -1.14 -2.26
N ILE A 223 4.56 -1.05 -3.60
CA ILE A 223 3.99 0.08 -4.35
C ILE A 223 2.46 0.17 -4.15
N PRO A 224 1.66 -0.91 -4.29
CA PRO A 224 0.23 -0.87 -3.98
C PRO A 224 -0.08 -0.45 -2.53
N TYR A 225 0.70 -0.94 -1.56
CA TYR A 225 0.57 -0.52 -0.15
C TYR A 225 0.77 0.99 0.02
N PHE A 226 1.84 1.57 -0.53
CA PHE A 226 2.11 3.01 -0.45
C PHE A 226 1.12 3.87 -1.25
N ARG A 227 0.63 3.37 -2.40
CA ARG A 227 -0.47 3.99 -3.14
C ARG A 227 -1.70 4.15 -2.25
N SER A 228 -2.06 3.06 -1.56
CA SER A 228 -3.20 3.01 -0.66
C SER A 228 -3.04 3.95 0.54
N ILE A 229 -1.83 4.03 1.12
CA ILE A 229 -1.54 5.01 2.19
C ILE A 229 -1.79 6.43 1.71
N LYS A 230 -1.20 6.82 0.58
CA LYS A 230 -1.34 8.18 0.04
C LYS A 230 -2.80 8.53 -0.24
N GLN A 231 -3.55 7.60 -0.85
CA GLN A 231 -4.98 7.79 -1.10
C GLN A 231 -5.78 7.95 0.19
N SER A 232 -5.49 7.13 1.20
CA SER A 232 -6.18 7.16 2.49
C SER A 232 -5.93 8.48 3.23
N LEU A 233 -4.67 8.94 3.30
CA LEU A 233 -4.34 10.22 3.95
C LEU A 233 -5.02 11.42 3.24
N ASN A 234 -5.07 11.42 1.91
CA ASN A 234 -5.77 12.47 1.16
C ASN A 234 -7.26 12.54 1.51
N VAL A 235 -7.90 11.39 1.74
CA VAL A 235 -9.32 11.30 2.11
C VAL A 235 -9.57 11.77 3.55
N LEU A 236 -8.62 11.53 4.46
CA LEU A 236 -8.73 11.92 5.87
C LEU A 236 -8.67 13.44 6.10
N GLY A 237 -8.37 14.22 5.06
CA GLY A 237 -8.51 15.68 5.07
C GLY A 237 -7.38 16.44 5.79
N TYR A 238 -6.26 15.77 6.08
CA TYR A 238 -5.08 16.36 6.73
C TYR A 238 -3.84 16.23 5.82
N ASP A 239 -3.03 17.29 5.77
CA ASP A 239 -1.84 17.36 4.88
C ASP A 239 -0.61 16.63 5.46
N TYR A 240 -0.79 15.44 6.05
CA TYR A 240 0.36 14.59 6.37
C TYR A 240 0.97 14.02 5.10
N LYS A 241 2.30 14.10 5.01
CA LYS A 241 3.04 13.66 3.85
C LYS A 241 3.60 12.27 4.08
N VAL A 242 3.59 11.45 3.03
CA VAL A 242 4.11 10.08 3.08
C VAL A 242 5.63 10.10 2.89
N GLY A 243 6.36 9.62 3.88
CA GLY A 243 7.76 9.23 3.78
C GLY A 243 7.88 7.70 3.75
N VAL A 244 8.95 7.20 3.14
CA VAL A 244 9.27 5.76 3.12
C VAL A 244 10.54 5.50 3.91
N TYR A 245 10.50 4.52 4.82
CA TYR A 245 11.71 3.91 5.38
C TYR A 245 11.97 2.56 4.73
N GLY A 246 13.21 2.29 4.32
CA GLY A 246 13.62 1.00 3.78
C GLY A 246 14.91 1.05 2.97
N ALA A 247 15.23 -0.05 2.29
CA ALA A 247 16.41 -0.14 1.43
C ALA A 247 16.36 0.90 0.29
N ARG A 248 17.52 1.27 -0.26
CA ARG A 248 17.63 2.30 -1.31
C ARG A 248 16.67 2.06 -2.48
N ASN A 249 16.59 0.84 -3.01
CA ASN A 249 15.70 0.48 -4.11
C ASN A 249 14.21 0.63 -3.76
N VAL A 250 13.81 0.27 -2.54
CA VAL A 250 12.43 0.48 -2.04
C VAL A 250 12.11 1.97 -2.04
N CYS A 251 13.00 2.76 -1.43
CA CYS A 251 12.85 4.21 -1.35
C CYS A 251 12.75 4.87 -2.73
N ILE A 252 13.61 4.48 -3.67
CA ILE A 252 13.61 4.97 -5.05
C ILE A 252 12.28 4.66 -5.73
N GLN A 253 11.88 3.39 -5.79
CA GLN A 253 10.72 2.98 -6.59
C GLN A 253 9.40 3.51 -6.03
N VAL A 254 9.24 3.55 -4.70
CA VAL A 254 8.05 4.14 -4.06
C VAL A 254 7.95 5.64 -4.36
N SER A 255 9.10 6.34 -4.34
CA SER A 255 9.16 7.78 -4.63
C SER A 255 8.91 8.08 -6.11
N GLU A 256 9.51 7.31 -7.03
CA GLU A 256 9.32 7.44 -8.48
C GLU A 256 7.88 7.10 -8.91
N ALA A 257 7.22 6.17 -8.23
CA ALA A 257 5.78 5.92 -8.37
C ALA A 257 4.91 7.08 -7.84
N GLY A 258 5.51 8.09 -7.20
CA GLY A 258 4.83 9.27 -6.69
C GLY A 258 4.08 9.03 -5.39
N HIS A 259 4.41 7.98 -4.63
CA HIS A 259 3.71 7.62 -3.40
C HIS A 259 4.43 8.06 -2.10
N ALA A 260 5.70 8.46 -2.18
CA ALA A 260 6.42 9.08 -1.07
C ALA A 260 7.14 10.36 -1.51
N VAL A 261 7.20 11.35 -0.62
CA VAL A 261 7.88 12.64 -0.87
C VAL A 261 9.31 12.69 -0.33
N SER A 262 9.65 11.79 0.60
CA SER A 262 10.94 11.75 1.30
C SER A 262 11.35 10.32 1.63
N SER A 263 12.66 10.07 1.69
CA SER A 263 13.22 8.75 1.99
C SER A 263 14.07 8.75 3.27
N PHE A 264 13.81 7.78 4.15
CA PHE A 264 14.63 7.42 5.29
C PHE A 264 15.29 6.06 5.01
N VAL A 265 16.56 6.07 4.67
CA VAL A 265 17.24 4.88 4.12
C VAL A 265 17.77 3.99 5.24
N SER A 266 17.48 2.69 5.16
CA SER A 266 18.05 1.65 6.05
C SER A 266 19.49 1.30 5.65
N GLY A 267 20.38 2.29 5.74
CA GLY A 267 21.76 2.18 5.26
C GLY A 267 22.58 1.09 5.96
N MET A 268 22.31 0.79 7.23
CA MET A 268 22.98 -0.26 8.00
C MET A 268 22.68 -1.68 7.55
N SER A 269 21.59 -1.89 6.79
CA SER A 269 21.23 -3.18 6.22
C SER A 269 22.03 -3.46 4.95
N THR A 270 23.36 -3.54 5.08
CA THR A 270 24.30 -3.72 3.95
C THR A 270 24.12 -5.03 3.20
N GLY A 271 23.48 -6.03 3.83
CA GLY A 271 23.13 -7.31 3.22
C GLY A 271 21.82 -7.30 2.43
N PHE A 272 21.00 -6.25 2.51
CA PHE A 272 19.75 -6.20 1.75
C PHE A 272 20.04 -5.98 0.26
N SER A 273 19.46 -6.81 -0.59
CA SER A 273 19.55 -6.71 -2.05
C SER A 273 19.19 -5.31 -2.57
N GLY A 274 18.19 -4.66 -1.97
CA GLY A 274 17.78 -3.29 -2.30
C GLY A 274 18.80 -2.20 -1.96
N ASN A 275 19.87 -2.53 -1.23
CA ASN A 275 20.99 -1.63 -0.92
C ASN A 275 22.23 -1.91 -1.78
N LEU A 276 22.27 -3.05 -2.48
CA LEU A 276 23.41 -3.48 -3.29
C LEU A 276 23.26 -2.97 -4.73
N GLY A 277 24.06 -1.97 -5.09
CA GLY A 277 24.11 -1.43 -6.46
C GLY A 277 23.02 -0.42 -6.79
N TYR A 278 22.32 0.10 -5.78
CA TYR A 278 21.39 1.22 -5.93
C TYR A 278 21.99 2.49 -5.31
N PRO A 279 21.88 3.65 -5.99
CA PRO A 279 22.34 4.92 -5.45
C PRO A 279 21.50 5.35 -4.25
N LEU A 280 22.00 6.30 -3.46
CA LEU A 280 21.19 6.95 -2.44
C LEU A 280 20.02 7.70 -3.12
N PRO A 281 18.75 7.56 -2.68
CA PRO A 281 17.59 8.15 -3.35
C PRO A 281 17.70 9.68 -3.45
N GLY A 282 17.28 10.28 -4.56
CA GLY A 282 17.39 11.74 -4.75
C GLY A 282 16.68 12.57 -3.67
N ASN A 283 15.61 12.04 -3.07
CA ASN A 283 14.82 12.67 -2.01
C ASN A 283 15.18 12.18 -0.59
N TRP A 284 16.37 11.59 -0.39
CA TRP A 284 16.79 11.12 0.94
C TRP A 284 16.82 12.27 1.97
N ALA A 285 16.17 12.07 3.11
CA ALA A 285 16.22 12.94 4.28
C ALA A 285 17.21 12.41 5.32
N PHE A 286 17.16 11.10 5.55
CA PHE A 286 17.95 10.40 6.56
C PHE A 286 18.58 9.14 5.97
N ASN A 287 19.80 8.81 6.38
CA ASN A 287 20.44 7.52 6.10
C ASN A 287 20.97 6.94 7.40
N GLN A 288 20.44 5.78 7.81
CA GLN A 288 20.83 5.07 9.02
C GLN A 288 22.12 4.33 8.81
N ILE A 289 23.18 4.61 9.58
CA ILE A 289 24.53 4.11 9.25
C ILE A 289 25.18 3.26 10.36
N SER A 290 24.77 3.43 11.62
CA SER A 290 25.33 2.67 12.74
C SER A 290 24.44 2.73 13.97
N THR A 291 24.49 1.69 14.81
CA THR A 291 23.89 1.72 16.16
C THR A 291 24.98 2.03 17.17
N ILE A 292 24.79 3.06 17.99
CA ILE A 292 25.76 3.50 19.00
C ILE A 292 25.08 3.74 20.35
N THR A 293 25.86 3.80 21.42
CA THR A 293 25.39 4.19 22.76
C THR A 293 26.18 5.41 23.22
N ILE A 294 25.45 6.44 23.63
CA ILE A 294 26.02 7.72 24.08
C ILE A 294 25.51 8.07 25.48
N GLY A 295 26.17 9.04 26.13
CA GLY A 295 25.83 9.48 27.48
C GLY A 295 26.15 8.46 28.58
N SER A 296 25.71 8.78 29.79
CA SER A 296 25.92 7.96 30.98
C SER A 296 24.79 8.18 31.99
N GLY A 297 24.64 7.27 32.97
CA GLY A 297 23.59 7.36 33.99
C GLY A 297 22.19 7.47 33.36
N ASP A 298 21.37 8.39 33.88
CA ASP A 298 20.00 8.64 33.38
C ASP A 298 19.95 9.19 31.95
N GLY A 299 21.06 9.77 31.48
CA GLY A 299 21.21 10.28 30.12
C GLY A 299 21.74 9.24 29.12
N GLN A 300 22.04 8.01 29.54
CA GLN A 300 22.48 6.97 28.62
C GLN A 300 21.35 6.56 27.68
N ILE A 301 21.67 6.47 26.39
CA ILE A 301 20.73 6.07 25.35
C ILE A 301 21.45 5.34 24.21
N GLN A 302 20.85 4.24 23.75
CA GLN A 302 21.21 3.60 22.50
C GLN A 302 20.36 4.18 21.38
N ILE A 303 21.00 4.55 20.28
CA ILE A 303 20.39 5.15 19.12
C ILE A 303 20.92 4.52 17.85
N ASP A 304 20.12 4.61 16.80
CA ASP A 304 20.60 4.47 15.44
C ASP A 304 21.00 5.86 14.92
N ASN A 305 22.27 5.99 14.54
CA ASN A 305 22.90 7.22 14.07
C ASN A 305 22.54 7.45 12.60
N ASN A 306 21.94 8.61 12.32
CA ASN A 306 21.45 8.99 10.99
C ASN A 306 22.20 10.20 10.43
N ILE A 307 22.73 10.04 9.22
CA ILE A 307 23.16 11.21 8.43
C ILE A 307 21.90 11.94 7.95
N LYS A 308 21.86 13.26 8.14
CA LYS A 308 20.74 14.14 7.77
C LYS A 308 21.07 14.98 6.54
N SER A 309 20.22 14.94 5.53
CA SER A 309 20.41 15.73 4.30
C SER A 309 19.92 17.18 4.40
N GLY A 310 19.05 17.45 5.38
CA GLY A 310 18.35 18.73 5.57
C GLY A 310 17.07 18.87 4.74
N ARG A 311 16.66 17.84 3.99
CA ARG A 311 15.37 17.83 3.26
C ARG A 311 14.16 17.72 4.21
N ASP A 312 14.34 17.03 5.32
CA ASP A 312 13.40 17.01 6.43
C ASP A 312 14.16 17.43 7.70
N ASN A 313 13.59 18.39 8.41
CA ASN A 313 14.15 18.91 9.66
C ASN A 313 13.32 18.52 10.88
N GLY A 314 12.30 17.66 10.71
CA GLY A 314 11.38 17.27 11.77
C GLY A 314 10.44 18.38 12.20
N ALA A 315 9.45 18.01 13.00
CA ALA A 315 8.59 18.95 13.71
C ALA A 315 9.37 19.57 14.87
N SER A 316 9.27 20.90 15.00
CA SER A 316 9.80 21.67 16.13
C SER A 316 8.75 21.97 17.20
N SER A 317 7.49 21.60 16.96
CA SER A 317 6.37 21.79 17.86
C SER A 317 5.17 20.96 17.40
N VAL A 318 4.26 20.70 18.33
CA VAL A 318 2.94 20.10 18.09
C VAL A 318 1.83 21.06 18.52
N SER A 319 0.62 20.84 18.03
CA SER A 319 -0.58 21.56 18.48
C SER A 319 -0.97 21.11 19.88
N SER A 320 -1.26 22.06 20.76
CA SER A 320 -1.88 21.81 22.07
C SER A 320 -3.39 21.55 21.96
N GLU A 321 -4.00 21.90 20.84
CA GLU A 321 -5.35 21.48 20.49
C GLU A 321 -5.23 20.16 19.72
N VAL A 322 -5.31 19.04 20.44
CA VAL A 322 -5.57 17.74 19.82
C VAL A 322 -7.01 17.82 19.32
N SER A 323 -7.22 17.87 18.01
CA SER A 323 -8.57 17.81 17.47
C SER A 323 -9.14 16.46 17.88
N ASN A 324 -10.18 16.43 18.72
CA ASN A 324 -10.95 15.23 19.04
C ASN A 324 -11.79 14.74 17.85
N ASN A 325 -11.37 15.08 16.64
CA ASN A 325 -11.87 14.52 15.42
C ASN A 325 -11.38 13.07 15.42
N ASP A 326 -12.19 12.17 15.95
CA ASP A 326 -12.14 10.76 15.61
C ASP A 326 -12.97 10.64 14.33
N PRO A 327 -12.42 10.90 13.12
CA PRO A 327 -13.15 10.56 11.93
C PRO A 327 -13.38 9.06 12.03
N SER A 328 -14.63 8.64 12.20
CA SER A 328 -14.95 7.23 12.07
C SER A 328 -14.77 6.93 10.59
N VAL A 329 -13.58 6.44 10.27
CA VAL A 329 -13.17 6.08 8.92
C VAL A 329 -13.85 4.76 8.62
N HIS A 330 -14.60 4.73 7.53
CA HIS A 330 -15.28 3.53 7.08
C HIS A 330 -14.82 3.19 5.67
N SER A 331 -14.61 1.91 5.43
CA SER A 331 -14.32 1.37 4.11
C SER A 331 -15.60 0.81 3.49
N VAL A 332 -15.86 1.11 2.22
CA VAL A 332 -16.93 0.47 1.45
C VAL A 332 -16.33 -0.30 0.30
N SER A 333 -16.55 -1.62 0.34
CA SER A 333 -16.31 -2.55 -0.76
C SER A 333 -17.61 -2.85 -1.48
N SER A 334 -17.61 -2.90 -2.81
CA SER A 334 -18.76 -3.39 -3.59
C SER A 334 -18.61 -4.88 -3.89
N PRO A 335 -19.67 -5.71 -3.80
CA PRO A 335 -19.65 -7.06 -4.34
C PRO A 335 -19.85 -7.09 -5.87
N PHE A 336 -20.17 -5.96 -6.51
CA PHE A 336 -20.52 -5.86 -7.93
C PHE A 336 -19.41 -5.24 -8.80
N ALA A 337 -18.42 -4.62 -8.18
CA ALA A 337 -17.28 -4.03 -8.87
C ALA A 337 -16.05 -4.01 -7.95
N GLU A 338 -14.84 -3.99 -8.53
CA GLU A 338 -13.59 -3.80 -7.79
C GLU A 338 -13.49 -2.35 -7.27
N ILE A 339 -14.27 -2.06 -6.23
CA ILE A 339 -14.33 -0.75 -5.59
C ILE A 339 -13.93 -0.93 -4.13
N GLN A 340 -13.00 -0.09 -3.67
CA GLN A 340 -12.74 0.10 -2.25
C GLN A 340 -12.55 1.59 -1.97
N GLU A 341 -13.62 2.24 -1.49
CA GLU A 341 -13.60 3.66 -1.12
C GLU A 341 -13.53 3.83 0.39
N ILE A 342 -12.86 4.90 0.83
CA ILE A 342 -12.72 5.29 2.22
C ILE A 342 -13.44 6.61 2.42
N TYR A 343 -14.10 6.80 3.55
CA TYR A 343 -14.76 8.05 3.90
C TYR A 343 -14.72 8.33 5.40
N SER A 344 -14.81 9.62 5.73
CA SER A 344 -14.88 10.14 7.08
C SER A 344 -16.32 10.57 7.41
N SER A 345 -16.81 10.20 8.60
CA SER A 345 -18.11 10.63 9.14
C SER A 345 -18.21 12.13 9.42
N GLU A 346 -17.09 12.87 9.37
CA GLU A 346 -17.08 14.33 9.48
C GLU A 346 -17.65 15.05 8.25
N SER A 347 -18.00 14.29 7.21
CA SER A 347 -18.80 14.72 6.05
C SER A 347 -20.28 14.95 6.41
N VAL A 348 -20.55 15.52 7.60
CA VAL A 348 -21.89 15.76 8.12
C VAL A 348 -22.68 16.59 7.08
N ASP A 349 -23.86 16.07 6.72
CA ASP A 349 -24.84 16.60 5.74
C ASP A 349 -24.57 16.40 4.24
N THR A 350 -23.60 15.58 3.84
CA THR A 350 -23.37 15.33 2.40
C THR A 350 -23.58 13.87 2.03
N ILE A 351 -24.75 13.57 1.44
CA ILE A 351 -24.89 12.45 0.50
C ILE A 351 -23.78 12.62 -0.53
N SER A 352 -22.78 11.73 -0.58
CA SER A 352 -21.64 11.90 -1.49
C SER A 352 -21.28 10.62 -2.23
N TYR A 353 -21.11 10.79 -3.55
CA TYR A 353 -20.63 9.91 -4.64
C TYR A 353 -21.66 9.25 -5.57
N SER A 354 -22.18 10.01 -6.55
CA SER A 354 -22.70 9.45 -7.81
C SER A 354 -21.54 9.15 -8.79
N LYS A 355 -20.59 8.30 -8.41
CA LYS A 355 -19.55 7.87 -9.34
C LYS A 355 -20.09 6.66 -10.10
N ALA A 356 -20.16 6.79 -11.41
CA ALA A 356 -20.47 5.72 -12.33
C ALA A 356 -19.21 4.86 -12.52
N TYR A 357 -19.33 3.56 -12.31
CA TYR A 357 -18.30 2.59 -12.68
C TYR A 357 -18.85 1.73 -13.80
N ASP A 358 -18.10 1.62 -14.88
CA ASP A 358 -18.39 0.60 -15.88
C ASP A 358 -18.21 -0.76 -15.22
N ILE A 359 -19.28 -1.55 -15.26
CA ILE A 359 -19.27 -2.90 -14.75
C ILE A 359 -18.94 -3.81 -15.91
N LYS A 360 -17.90 -4.62 -15.71
CA LYS A 360 -17.62 -5.77 -16.56
C LYS A 360 -17.49 -7.00 -15.69
N LEU A 361 -18.63 -7.52 -15.27
CA LEU A 361 -18.73 -8.82 -14.60
C LEU A 361 -18.73 -9.89 -15.69
N GLY A 362 -17.53 -10.12 -16.23
CA GLY A 362 -17.28 -11.14 -17.24
C GLY A 362 -17.89 -10.75 -18.57
N ARG A 363 -19.14 -11.17 -18.79
CA ARG A 363 -19.91 -10.89 -20.02
C ARG A 363 -21.16 -10.05 -19.80
N ILE A 364 -21.28 -9.48 -18.60
CA ILE A 364 -22.30 -8.50 -18.28
C ILE A 364 -21.64 -7.14 -18.33
N GLU A 365 -22.27 -6.26 -19.11
CA GLU A 365 -21.88 -4.86 -19.20
C GLU A 365 -23.02 -3.99 -18.63
N GLY A 366 -22.63 -2.95 -17.90
CA GLY A 366 -23.56 -2.04 -17.26
C GLY A 366 -22.86 -0.96 -16.46
N GLU A 367 -23.61 -0.30 -15.60
CA GLU A 367 -23.13 0.81 -14.78
C GLU A 367 -23.47 0.56 -13.30
N LEU A 368 -22.49 0.76 -12.42
CA LEU A 368 -22.69 0.80 -10.98
C LEU A 368 -22.67 2.25 -10.51
N THR A 369 -23.66 2.63 -9.70
CA THR A 369 -23.64 3.89 -8.95
C THR A 369 -23.89 3.62 -7.47
N GLY A 370 -23.27 4.39 -6.58
CA GLY A 370 -23.33 4.18 -5.13
C GLY A 370 -23.91 5.37 -4.36
N GLN A 371 -24.33 5.16 -3.11
CA GLN A 371 -24.53 6.19 -2.10
C GLN A 371 -24.13 5.63 -0.74
N ILE A 372 -23.43 6.43 0.08
CA ILE A 372 -23.17 6.12 1.48
C ILE A 372 -24.08 7.01 2.35
N ILE A 373 -24.73 6.39 3.33
CA ILE A 373 -25.76 7.03 4.16
C ILE A 373 -25.40 6.81 5.62
N PHE A 374 -25.26 7.92 6.36
CA PHE A 374 -24.99 7.91 7.79
C PHE A 374 -26.25 8.19 8.60
N GLY A 375 -26.38 7.50 9.73
CA GLY A 375 -27.52 7.61 10.64
C GLY A 375 -28.73 6.84 10.15
N ASP A 376 -29.66 7.54 9.49
CA ASP A 376 -30.96 7.01 9.10
C ASP A 376 -30.94 6.54 7.64
N ALA A 377 -31.13 5.23 7.43
CA ALA A 377 -31.21 4.62 6.11
C ALA A 377 -32.31 5.22 5.21
N SER A 378 -33.36 5.81 5.80
CA SER A 378 -34.45 6.47 5.05
C SER A 378 -34.00 7.71 4.25
N LYS A 379 -32.82 8.27 4.59
CA LYS A 379 -32.21 9.38 3.86
C LYS A 379 -31.61 8.97 2.51
N GLY A 380 -31.51 7.67 2.23
CA GLY A 380 -31.09 7.17 0.92
C GLY A 380 -32.14 7.46 -0.14
N ASN A 381 -31.73 8.08 -1.25
CA ASN A 381 -32.63 8.30 -2.38
C ASN A 381 -32.70 7.02 -3.21
N TRP A 382 -33.88 6.42 -3.28
CA TRP A 382 -34.17 5.30 -4.18
C TRP A 382 -34.68 5.85 -5.52
N ASP A 383 -34.18 5.30 -6.62
CA ASP A 383 -34.70 5.63 -7.94
C ASP A 383 -35.95 4.78 -8.24
N LEU A 384 -36.01 3.58 -7.66
CA LEU A 384 -37.13 2.66 -7.78
C LEU A 384 -38.17 2.90 -6.68
N GLY A 385 -39.45 2.84 -7.04
CA GLY A 385 -40.58 3.00 -6.12
C GLY A 385 -40.67 1.86 -5.09
N VAL A 386 -41.36 2.11 -3.97
CA VAL A 386 -41.57 1.11 -2.90
C VAL A 386 -42.36 -0.12 -3.38
N ASP A 387 -43.15 0.03 -4.44
CA ASP A 387 -43.86 -1.06 -5.12
C ASP A 387 -42.91 -2.07 -5.80
N LYS A 388 -41.63 -1.71 -5.94
CA LYS A 388 -40.54 -2.55 -6.47
C LYS A 388 -39.72 -3.23 -5.38
N ALA A 389 -40.03 -2.98 -4.10
CA ALA A 389 -39.28 -3.52 -2.98
C ALA A 389 -39.59 -5.00 -2.76
N ILE A 390 -38.54 -5.79 -2.52
CA ILE A 390 -38.63 -7.19 -2.13
C ILE A 390 -38.12 -7.29 -0.69
N ASN A 391 -39.02 -7.63 0.25
CA ASN A 391 -38.65 -7.85 1.65
C ASN A 391 -37.89 -9.18 1.80
N GLY A 392 -36.94 -9.26 2.75
CA GLY A 392 -36.11 -10.45 2.99
C GLY A 392 -36.93 -11.71 3.29
N ASP A 393 -37.98 -11.61 4.11
CA ASP A 393 -38.87 -12.76 4.42
C ASP A 393 -39.71 -13.20 3.19
N VAL A 394 -39.99 -12.27 2.29
CA VAL A 394 -40.72 -12.52 1.04
C VAL A 394 -39.76 -13.14 0.01
N MET A 395 -38.48 -12.80 0.07
CA MET A 395 -37.43 -13.35 -0.77
C MET A 395 -37.31 -14.86 -0.66
N ASP A 396 -37.29 -15.36 0.58
CA ASP A 396 -37.18 -16.80 0.84
C ASP A 396 -38.36 -17.58 0.26
N GLY A 397 -39.56 -17.03 0.38
CA GLY A 397 -40.77 -17.60 -0.20
C GLY A 397 -40.74 -17.62 -1.73
N ILE A 398 -40.22 -16.55 -2.34
CA ILE A 398 -40.11 -16.38 -3.78
C ILE A 398 -39.03 -17.30 -4.37
N ILE A 399 -37.84 -17.37 -3.76
CA ILE A 399 -36.76 -18.29 -4.14
C ILE A 399 -37.30 -19.72 -4.10
N ASN A 400 -38.00 -20.08 -3.02
CA ASN A 400 -38.60 -21.41 -2.90
C ASN A 400 -39.67 -21.67 -3.96
N GLN A 401 -40.56 -20.71 -4.25
CA GLN A 401 -41.57 -20.86 -5.31
C GLN A 401 -40.95 -21.06 -6.68
N PHE A 402 -39.89 -20.30 -6.99
CA PHE A 402 -39.17 -20.43 -8.25
C PHE A 402 -38.45 -21.78 -8.37
N LEU A 403 -37.70 -22.18 -7.33
CA LEU A 403 -37.01 -23.47 -7.32
C LEU A 403 -37.99 -24.65 -7.38
N ASN A 404 -39.15 -24.55 -6.71
CA ASN A 404 -40.23 -25.55 -6.80
C ASN A 404 -40.77 -25.65 -8.23
N LYS A 405 -40.99 -24.53 -8.91
CA LYS A 405 -41.46 -24.53 -10.29
C LYS A 405 -40.41 -25.10 -11.26
N MET A 406 -39.13 -24.81 -11.03
CA MET A 406 -38.04 -25.45 -11.79
C MET A 406 -37.99 -26.97 -11.59
N LEU A 407 -38.27 -27.45 -10.38
CA LEU A 407 -38.37 -28.87 -10.08
C LEU A 407 -39.58 -29.50 -10.81
N GLU A 408 -40.77 -28.88 -10.70
CA GLU A 408 -42.00 -29.34 -11.35
C GLU A 408 -41.86 -29.44 -12.87
N ASP A 409 -41.24 -28.44 -13.50
CA ASP A 409 -41.09 -28.38 -14.96
C ASP A 409 -39.87 -29.20 -15.46
N GLY A 410 -39.15 -29.91 -14.57
CA GLY A 410 -38.03 -30.79 -14.91
C GLY A 410 -36.77 -30.04 -15.38
N TYR A 411 -36.60 -28.80 -14.92
CA TYR A 411 -35.47 -27.93 -15.28
C TYR A 411 -34.33 -27.97 -14.27
N LEU A 412 -34.50 -28.62 -13.12
CA LEU A 412 -33.39 -28.87 -12.20
C LEU A 412 -32.39 -29.87 -12.80
N PRO A 413 -31.09 -29.75 -12.46
CA PRO A 413 -30.04 -30.64 -12.91
C PRO A 413 -30.35 -32.12 -12.65
N SER A 414 -29.90 -33.00 -13.54
CA SER A 414 -29.91 -34.45 -13.32
C SER A 414 -29.20 -34.80 -12.00
N GLY A 415 -29.95 -35.26 -11.00
CA GLY A 415 -29.42 -35.64 -9.68
C GLY A 415 -29.83 -34.73 -8.53
N VAL A 416 -30.41 -33.55 -8.79
CA VAL A 416 -31.04 -32.70 -7.77
C VAL A 416 -32.52 -33.05 -7.71
N ASN A 417 -32.90 -33.85 -6.73
CA ASN A 417 -34.28 -34.34 -6.58
C ASN A 417 -35.10 -33.53 -5.56
N GLU A 418 -34.46 -32.62 -4.83
CA GLU A 418 -35.10 -31.82 -3.78
C GLU A 418 -34.69 -30.35 -3.88
N VAL A 419 -35.65 -29.45 -3.68
CA VAL A 419 -35.44 -27.99 -3.66
C VAL A 419 -34.40 -27.57 -2.61
N THR A 420 -34.26 -28.36 -1.54
CA THR A 420 -33.32 -28.12 -0.43
C THR A 420 -31.86 -28.02 -0.89
N GLU A 421 -31.42 -28.83 -1.87
CA GLU A 421 -30.03 -28.81 -2.34
C GLU A 421 -29.74 -27.60 -3.23
N ALA A 422 -30.67 -27.25 -4.12
CA ALA A 422 -30.59 -26.03 -4.92
C ALA A 422 -30.63 -24.77 -4.04
N ARG A 423 -31.39 -24.83 -2.94
CA ARG A 423 -31.52 -23.74 -1.98
C ARG A 423 -30.22 -23.46 -1.23
N ALA A 424 -29.49 -24.50 -0.81
CA ALA A 424 -28.23 -24.36 -0.10
C ALA A 424 -27.11 -23.71 -0.94
N GLU A 425 -27.18 -23.77 -2.27
CA GLU A 425 -26.27 -23.05 -3.16
C GLU A 425 -26.65 -21.58 -3.30
N VAL A 426 -27.95 -21.27 -3.41
CA VAL A 426 -28.46 -19.89 -3.40
C VAL A 426 -28.10 -19.18 -2.09
N ASP A 427 -28.27 -19.86 -0.95
CA ASP A 427 -27.93 -19.32 0.36
C ASP A 427 -26.41 -19.03 0.47
N ARG A 428 -25.54 -19.90 -0.05
CA ARG A 428 -24.08 -19.66 -0.11
C ARG A 428 -23.68 -18.45 -0.95
N ILE A 429 -24.49 -18.07 -1.94
CA ILE A 429 -24.25 -16.88 -2.75
C ILE A 429 -24.75 -15.64 -2.01
N MET A 430 -25.91 -15.72 -1.34
CA MET A 430 -26.45 -14.66 -0.49
C MET A 430 -25.50 -14.28 0.66
N ASP A 431 -24.78 -15.26 1.22
CA ASP A 431 -23.76 -15.02 2.24
C ASP A 431 -22.64 -14.06 1.78
N LYS A 432 -22.42 -13.91 0.46
CA LYS A 432 -21.43 -12.97 -0.11
C LYS A 432 -21.91 -11.51 -0.12
N ILE A 433 -23.19 -11.26 0.11
CA ILE A 433 -23.77 -9.90 0.20
C ILE A 433 -24.36 -9.74 1.60
N PRO A 434 -23.52 -9.59 2.64
CA PRO A 434 -24.00 -9.59 4.01
C PRO A 434 -24.80 -8.32 4.34
N ASN A 435 -25.75 -8.45 5.27
CA ASN A 435 -26.49 -7.35 5.90
C ASN A 435 -27.34 -6.48 4.95
N ILE A 436 -27.97 -7.09 3.93
CA ILE A 436 -28.95 -6.43 3.08
C ILE A 436 -30.14 -5.96 3.94
N SER A 437 -30.47 -4.68 3.86
CA SER A 437 -31.66 -4.11 4.51
C SER A 437 -32.87 -4.04 3.59
N GLU A 438 -32.66 -3.80 2.29
CA GLU A 438 -33.74 -3.73 1.29
C GLU A 438 -33.18 -3.93 -0.12
N ILE A 439 -33.96 -4.56 -1.01
CA ILE A 439 -33.67 -4.67 -2.44
C ILE A 439 -34.87 -4.14 -3.22
N ARG A 440 -34.62 -3.35 -4.27
CA ARG A 440 -35.62 -2.95 -5.27
C ARG A 440 -35.16 -3.39 -6.65
N VAL A 441 -36.09 -3.89 -7.45
CA VAL A 441 -35.80 -4.38 -8.81
C VAL A 441 -36.83 -3.81 -9.77
N ASP A 442 -36.38 -3.25 -10.89
CA ASP A 442 -37.28 -2.74 -11.93
C ASP A 442 -37.00 -3.35 -13.30
N GLN A 443 -38.10 -3.44 -14.06
CA GLN A 443 -38.24 -3.83 -15.45
C GLN A 443 -37.19 -4.85 -15.95
N LEU A 444 -37.60 -6.12 -15.98
CA LEU A 444 -36.95 -7.14 -16.80
C LEU A 444 -37.54 -7.06 -18.22
N ASN A 445 -36.75 -6.65 -19.22
CA ASN A 445 -37.19 -6.66 -20.63
C ASN A 445 -36.37 -7.65 -21.48
N PRO A 446 -36.66 -8.96 -21.38
CA PRO A 446 -36.01 -9.97 -22.19
C PRO A 446 -36.64 -9.96 -23.60
N LYS A 447 -35.80 -9.84 -24.63
CA LYS A 447 -36.22 -10.02 -26.03
C LYS A 447 -35.74 -11.36 -26.57
N LEU A 448 -36.61 -12.04 -27.32
CA LEU A 448 -36.23 -13.19 -28.14
C LEU A 448 -35.22 -12.72 -29.19
N SER A 449 -34.03 -13.30 -29.20
CA SER A 449 -33.12 -13.13 -30.33
C SER A 449 -33.64 -13.96 -31.50
N SER A 450 -33.38 -13.48 -32.72
CA SER A 450 -33.58 -14.27 -33.94
C SER A 450 -32.59 -15.45 -34.03
N GLU A 451 -31.51 -15.41 -33.27
CA GLU A 451 -30.57 -16.52 -33.12
C GLU A 451 -31.05 -17.42 -31.98
N SER A 452 -31.80 -18.46 -32.32
CA SER A 452 -32.18 -19.50 -31.35
C SER A 452 -30.91 -20.25 -30.89
N PRO A 453 -30.71 -20.53 -29.58
CA PRO A 453 -31.66 -20.42 -28.47
C PRO A 453 -31.35 -19.23 -27.53
N PHE A 454 -31.04 -18.05 -28.08
CA PHE A 454 -30.56 -16.91 -27.31
C PHE A 454 -31.68 -15.87 -27.08
N PHE A 455 -31.64 -15.20 -25.94
CA PHE A 455 -32.44 -14.03 -25.63
C PHE A 455 -31.46 -12.90 -25.30
N ILE A 456 -31.84 -11.66 -25.56
CA ILE A 456 -31.05 -10.48 -25.17
C ILE A 456 -31.77 -9.82 -24.01
N MET A 457 -31.04 -9.48 -22.95
CA MET A 457 -31.56 -8.64 -21.87
C MET A 457 -31.30 -7.19 -22.25
N GLU A 458 -32.34 -6.43 -22.57
CA GLU A 458 -32.14 -5.04 -23.01
C GLU A 458 -31.86 -4.08 -21.86
N TYR A 459 -32.41 -4.35 -20.68
CA TYR A 459 -32.12 -3.59 -19.47
C TYR A 459 -32.65 -4.32 -18.23
N LEU A 460 -31.92 -4.17 -17.11
CA LEU A 460 -32.34 -4.56 -15.76
C LEU A 460 -31.74 -3.58 -14.74
N VAL A 461 -32.56 -3.05 -13.83
CA VAL A 461 -32.08 -2.16 -12.76
C VAL A 461 -32.33 -2.80 -11.40
N ILE A 462 -31.28 -2.83 -10.57
CA ILE A 462 -31.32 -3.35 -9.21
C ILE A 462 -30.77 -2.27 -8.28
N GLU A 463 -31.50 -1.97 -7.21
CA GLU A 463 -31.01 -1.13 -6.12
C GLU A 463 -30.95 -1.97 -4.85
N ILE A 464 -29.81 -1.96 -4.16
CA ILE A 464 -29.58 -2.74 -2.94
C ILE A 464 -29.10 -1.77 -1.87
N MET A 465 -29.76 -1.81 -0.72
CA MET A 465 -29.29 -1.16 0.50
C MET A 465 -28.73 -2.21 1.44
N ARG A 466 -27.52 -1.99 1.95
CA ARG A 466 -26.88 -2.85 2.93
C ARG A 466 -26.31 -2.04 4.09
N LYS A 467 -26.32 -2.63 5.28
CA LYS A 467 -25.74 -2.04 6.47
C LYS A 467 -24.26 -2.43 6.55
N SER A 468 -23.37 -1.46 6.42
CA SER A 468 -21.91 -1.68 6.46
C SER A 468 -21.34 -1.60 7.87
N ALA A 469 -21.93 -0.75 8.73
CA ALA A 469 -21.53 -0.58 10.13
C ALA A 469 -22.73 -0.07 10.97
N PRO A 470 -22.63 0.03 12.31
CA PRO A 470 -23.65 0.71 13.10
C PRO A 470 -23.90 2.12 12.54
N SER A 471 -25.15 2.40 12.15
CA SER A 471 -25.57 3.69 11.57
C SER A 471 -24.86 4.06 10.25
N VAL A 472 -24.33 3.10 9.50
CA VAL A 472 -23.76 3.34 8.16
C VAL A 472 -24.36 2.35 7.17
N TYR A 473 -24.96 2.90 6.12
CA TYR A 473 -25.63 2.16 5.06
C TYR A 473 -24.99 2.50 3.71
N VAL A 474 -24.99 1.52 2.81
CA VAL A 474 -24.53 1.68 1.44
C VAL A 474 -25.69 1.29 0.54
N LYS A 475 -26.09 2.21 -0.34
CA LYS A 475 -26.99 1.94 -1.45
C LYS A 475 -26.16 1.75 -2.70
N GLU A 476 -26.40 0.69 -3.44
CA GLU A 476 -25.78 0.44 -4.74
C GLU A 476 -26.89 0.26 -5.78
N LYS A 477 -26.80 0.99 -6.89
CA LYS A 477 -27.67 0.84 -8.05
C LYS A 477 -26.86 0.24 -9.19
N LEU A 478 -27.29 -0.94 -9.61
CA LEU A 478 -26.76 -1.72 -10.71
C LEU A 478 -27.71 -1.57 -11.90
N ALA A 479 -27.25 -0.93 -12.99
CA ALA A 479 -27.98 -0.83 -14.25
C ALA A 479 -27.30 -1.70 -15.31
N LEU A 480 -27.84 -2.89 -15.56
CA LEU A 480 -27.32 -3.82 -16.56
C LEU A 480 -27.90 -3.49 -17.92
N THR A 481 -27.05 -3.39 -18.93
CA THR A 481 -27.44 -3.01 -20.30
C THR A 481 -27.20 -4.10 -21.33
N ASP A 482 -26.33 -5.08 -21.05
CA ASP A 482 -26.10 -6.22 -21.93
C ASP A 482 -25.65 -7.48 -21.15
N VAL A 483 -26.04 -8.65 -21.67
CA VAL A 483 -25.68 -9.97 -21.14
C VAL A 483 -25.45 -10.95 -22.30
N ASP A 484 -24.22 -11.46 -22.43
CA ASP A 484 -23.89 -12.52 -23.41
C ASP A 484 -24.23 -13.92 -22.87
N TRP A 485 -25.24 -14.54 -23.48
CA TRP A 485 -25.84 -15.83 -23.06
C TRP A 485 -25.26 -17.09 -23.76
N ASP A 486 -24.07 -17.00 -24.35
CA ASP A 486 -23.36 -18.16 -24.93
C ASP A 486 -23.10 -19.26 -23.88
N GLU A 487 -23.64 -20.46 -24.11
CA GLU A 487 -23.68 -21.59 -23.16
C GLU A 487 -22.28 -22.04 -22.68
N ASP A 488 -21.25 -21.90 -23.52
CA ASP A 488 -19.92 -22.48 -23.25
C ASP A 488 -19.00 -21.56 -22.44
N LYS A 489 -19.37 -20.28 -22.27
CA LYS A 489 -18.46 -19.23 -21.78
C LYS A 489 -18.92 -18.53 -20.49
N LEU A 490 -20.04 -18.94 -19.91
CA LEU A 490 -20.67 -18.39 -18.68
C LEU A 490 -20.03 -18.87 -17.35
N GLN A 491 -18.92 -19.62 -17.39
CA GLN A 491 -18.48 -20.49 -16.28
C GLN A 491 -17.96 -19.84 -14.99
N LYS A 492 -17.48 -18.58 -14.98
CA LYS A 492 -16.78 -18.05 -13.79
C LYS A 492 -17.58 -17.12 -12.88
N GLU A 493 -18.69 -16.55 -13.35
CA GLU A 493 -19.46 -15.52 -12.60
C GLU A 493 -20.99 -15.72 -12.66
N ALA A 494 -21.46 -16.84 -13.22
CA ALA A 494 -22.90 -17.19 -13.34
C ALA A 494 -23.68 -17.20 -12.01
N GLN A 495 -23.01 -17.26 -10.86
CA GLN A 495 -23.64 -17.32 -9.54
C GLN A 495 -24.36 -16.02 -9.15
N ILE A 496 -23.78 -14.85 -9.43
CA ILE A 496 -24.42 -13.54 -9.20
C ILE A 496 -25.60 -13.35 -10.17
N ILE A 497 -25.42 -13.82 -11.40
CA ILE A 497 -26.41 -13.81 -12.49
C ILE A 497 -27.66 -14.60 -12.09
N ILE A 498 -27.48 -15.78 -11.49
CA ILE A 498 -28.59 -16.63 -11.03
C ILE A 498 -29.43 -15.90 -9.99
N LEU A 499 -28.79 -15.23 -9.05
CA LEU A 499 -29.46 -14.53 -7.97
C LEU A 499 -30.24 -13.31 -8.47
N ILE A 500 -29.62 -12.53 -9.37
CA ILE A 500 -30.23 -11.41 -10.06
C ILE A 500 -31.47 -11.83 -10.89
N LEU A 501 -31.42 -12.99 -11.53
CA LEU A 501 -32.52 -13.52 -12.34
C LEU A 501 -33.67 -14.09 -11.50
N ILE A 502 -33.36 -14.73 -10.37
CA ILE A 502 -34.37 -15.19 -9.40
C ILE A 502 -35.11 -13.98 -8.81
N LEU A 503 -34.36 -12.92 -8.48
CA LEU A 503 -34.88 -11.64 -8.01
C LEU A 503 -35.76 -10.94 -9.05
N ALA A 504 -35.40 -11.00 -10.32
CA ALA A 504 -36.20 -10.40 -11.39
C ALA A 504 -37.46 -11.21 -11.72
N TYR A 505 -37.39 -12.56 -11.62
CA TYR A 505 -38.52 -13.47 -11.77
C TYR A 505 -39.63 -13.17 -10.76
N ALA A 506 -39.22 -12.97 -9.49
CA ALA A 506 -40.04 -12.60 -8.35
C ALA A 506 -41.02 -11.44 -8.59
N THR A 507 -40.56 -10.45 -9.36
CA THR A 507 -41.24 -9.16 -9.54
C THR A 507 -42.02 -9.05 -10.85
N SER A 508 -41.92 -10.06 -11.73
CA SER A 508 -42.40 -9.95 -13.10
C SER A 508 -43.83 -10.48 -13.28
N PHE A 509 -44.82 -9.60 -13.19
CA PHE A 509 -46.21 -9.93 -13.56
C PHE A 509 -46.44 -10.00 -15.08
N ALA A 510 -45.43 -9.64 -15.91
CA ALA A 510 -45.58 -9.42 -17.36
C ALA A 510 -44.73 -10.33 -18.26
N VAL A 511 -43.94 -11.26 -17.71
CA VAL A 511 -43.07 -12.13 -18.51
C VAL A 511 -43.88 -13.34 -18.98
N SER A 512 -43.82 -13.63 -20.29
CA SER A 512 -44.59 -14.74 -20.85
C SER A 512 -44.09 -16.09 -20.31
N ALA A 513 -45.00 -17.06 -20.17
CA ALA A 513 -44.66 -18.41 -19.70
C ALA A 513 -43.54 -19.08 -20.52
N ALA A 514 -43.44 -18.74 -21.81
CA ALA A 514 -42.39 -19.25 -22.70
C ALA A 514 -40.99 -18.70 -22.35
N VAL A 515 -40.90 -17.43 -21.96
CA VAL A 515 -39.65 -16.80 -21.52
C VAL A 515 -39.22 -17.37 -20.16
N ILE A 516 -40.18 -17.59 -19.26
CA ILE A 516 -39.96 -18.24 -17.96
C ILE A 516 -39.39 -19.64 -18.13
N ALA A 517 -39.99 -20.46 -19.01
CA ALA A 517 -39.53 -21.82 -19.28
C ALA A 517 -38.11 -21.85 -19.88
N ALA A 518 -37.81 -20.93 -20.80
CA ALA A 518 -36.49 -20.83 -21.42
C ALA A 518 -35.40 -20.37 -20.42
N LEU A 519 -35.70 -19.36 -19.58
CA LEU A 519 -34.83 -18.91 -18.49
C LEU A 519 -34.56 -20.04 -17.50
N GLY A 520 -35.62 -20.71 -17.02
CA GLY A 520 -35.51 -21.83 -16.07
C GLY A 520 -34.61 -22.95 -16.59
N LYS A 521 -34.78 -23.35 -17.85
CA LYS A 521 -33.93 -24.38 -18.48
C LYS A 521 -32.44 -24.00 -18.51
N ARG A 522 -32.11 -22.76 -18.90
CA ARG A 522 -30.72 -22.29 -18.98
C ARG A 522 -30.10 -22.12 -17.59
N LEU A 523 -30.88 -21.62 -16.63
CA LEU A 523 -30.46 -21.46 -15.24
C LEU A 523 -30.13 -22.82 -14.60
N GLY A 524 -30.99 -23.82 -14.83
CA GLY A 524 -30.77 -25.18 -14.39
C GLY A 524 -29.50 -25.80 -14.97
N GLN A 525 -29.21 -25.57 -16.25
CA GLN A 525 -27.98 -26.03 -16.90
C GLN A 525 -26.72 -25.32 -16.37
N ALA A 526 -26.79 -24.02 -16.08
CA ALA A 526 -25.69 -23.26 -15.49
C ALA A 526 -25.39 -23.73 -14.06
N LEU A 527 -26.43 -23.92 -13.24
CA LEU A 527 -26.34 -24.52 -11.89
C LEU A 527 -25.73 -25.93 -11.94
N ALA A 528 -26.19 -26.77 -12.87
CA ALA A 528 -25.65 -28.13 -13.06
C ALA A 528 -24.14 -28.14 -13.36
N ARG A 529 -23.68 -27.21 -14.20
CA ARG A 529 -22.27 -27.05 -14.57
C ARG A 529 -21.43 -26.48 -13.42
N SER A 530 -21.94 -25.51 -12.65
CA SER A 530 -21.22 -24.97 -11.48
C SER A 530 -21.05 -26.00 -10.36
N MET A 531 -22.00 -26.93 -10.25
CA MET A 531 -21.93 -28.07 -9.32
C MET A 531 -21.06 -29.23 -9.84
N GLY A 532 -20.45 -29.11 -11.03
CA GLY A 532 -19.64 -30.18 -11.63
C GLY A 532 -20.44 -31.40 -12.09
N MET A 533 -21.77 -31.29 -12.18
CA MET A 533 -22.69 -32.39 -12.51
C MET A 533 -22.91 -32.56 -14.02
N LEU A 534 -22.42 -31.63 -14.83
CA LEU A 534 -22.31 -31.74 -16.29
C LEU A 534 -20.83 -31.61 -16.67
N SER A 535 -20.30 -32.53 -17.48
CA SER A 535 -18.97 -32.36 -18.08
C SER A 535 -18.98 -31.22 -19.10
N LYS A 536 -17.81 -30.58 -19.28
CA LYS A 536 -17.59 -29.47 -20.23
C LYS A 536 -18.29 -29.64 -21.56
#